data_AF-A0A815JMK9-F1
#
_entry.id   AF-A0A815JMK9-F1
#
_cell.length_a   1.000
_cell.length_b   1.000
_cell.length_c   1.000
_cell.angle_alpha   90.00
_cell.angle_beta   90.00
_cell.angle_gamma   90.00
#
_symmetry.space_group_name_H-M   'P 1'
#
loop_
_entity.id
_entity.type
_entity.pdbx_description
1 polymer ?
#
loop_
_entity_poly.entity_id
_entity_poly.type
_entity_poly.pdbx_seq_one_letter_code
_entity_poly.pdbx_strand_id
1 'polypeptide(L)'
;MKHILVVIYIFYCWLNNVVVINGSSAGDVLSQQFTKFAILQAVRGDEQVVLTWNAVPAVLEYVIEYGTSSQTYTKTLISLSSSLTITGLDNGFTYYFRVTARLITGATNTTSEVSVRLPRLSGLRPRELGLLINDNDPESVMIGEYYRTRRHIPSQNIVHLNVSIKVQLSSAEFLALKDQVDRTLPTTVQALAIAWTIPYRVECNSITSAFALNYMDGPCKASTCNWAASSPYYKTNSTKPFTDFKMRPAMMLAALTADETKSMINRGIASDGTHPRGSAYIMNTTDSLRSLRARIFPVANLGTALSSSVNVQIRNADWISNTTDALFYFQGLASVINIDRNEFPPGAIGDHLTSFGGMLTDSYQMSALKFIAGGTTGTFGTVTEPCAYAEKFPDPTIMIQYYTKGETLIEAYWKSILQTFQGIFVGEPLANPWKQEIV
;
A
#
# COMPACT_ATOMS: atom_id res chain seq x y z
N MET A 1 -10.58 74.54 43.05
CA MET A 1 -9.70 73.53 42.41
C MET A 1 -10.55 72.72 41.45
N LYS A 2 -9.98 72.41 40.28
CA LYS A 2 -10.60 71.97 39.01
C LYS A 2 -11.77 70.95 39.13
N HIS A 3 -12.90 71.27 38.50
CA HIS A 3 -13.92 70.27 38.14
C HIS A 3 -13.64 69.75 36.72
N ILE A 4 -13.59 68.43 36.58
CA ILE A 4 -13.40 67.69 35.34
C ILE A 4 -14.72 67.67 34.57
N LEU A 5 -14.69 68.11 33.30
CA LEU A 5 -15.80 67.98 32.36
C LEU A 5 -15.79 66.54 31.82
N VAL A 6 -16.87 65.78 32.03
CA VAL A 6 -17.11 64.50 31.34
C VAL A 6 -18.10 64.77 30.21
N VAL A 7 -17.66 64.60 28.97
CA VAL A 7 -18.51 64.71 27.78
C VAL A 7 -19.20 63.36 27.56
N ILE A 8 -20.53 63.33 27.70
CA ILE A 8 -21.37 62.18 27.40
C ILE A 8 -21.90 62.35 25.97
N TYR A 9 -21.58 61.40 25.08
CA TYR A 9 -22.20 61.30 23.77
C TYR A 9 -23.54 60.58 23.89
N ILE A 10 -24.64 61.27 23.54
CA ILE A 10 -25.98 60.69 23.42
C ILE A 10 -26.23 60.38 21.94
N PHE A 11 -26.40 59.10 21.61
CA PHE A 11 -26.97 58.68 20.32
C PHE A 11 -28.48 58.49 20.48
N TYR A 12 -29.28 59.28 19.77
CA TYR A 12 -30.71 59.07 19.62
C TYR A 12 -30.97 57.98 18.57
N CYS A 13 -31.72 56.95 18.94
CA CYS A 13 -32.37 56.07 17.97
C CYS A 13 -33.86 56.01 18.32
N TRP A 14 -34.69 56.49 17.39
CA TRP A 14 -36.15 56.47 17.48
C TRP A 14 -36.68 55.13 16.97
N LEU A 15 -37.38 54.39 17.83
CA LEU A 15 -38.34 53.37 17.42
C LEU A 15 -39.58 53.48 18.31
N ASN A 16 -40.71 53.73 17.65
CA ASN A 16 -42.03 53.93 18.24
C ASN A 16 -42.57 52.65 18.90
N ASN A 17 -43.23 52.84 20.04
CA ASN A 17 -44.16 51.93 20.72
C ASN A 17 -43.57 50.70 21.44
N VAL A 18 -42.97 50.90 22.62
CA VAL A 18 -43.09 49.97 23.76
C VAL A 18 -43.16 50.78 25.07
N VAL A 19 -44.17 50.48 25.90
CA VAL A 19 -44.32 50.99 27.27
C VAL A 19 -43.22 50.39 28.15
N VAL A 20 -42.39 51.24 28.77
CA VAL A 20 -41.43 50.81 29.80
C VAL A 20 -42.18 50.62 31.12
N ILE A 21 -42.24 49.38 31.60
CA ILE A 21 -42.65 49.07 32.98
C ILE A 21 -41.36 48.92 33.79
N ASN A 22 -41.16 49.83 34.74
CA ASN A 22 -40.28 49.80 35.92
C ASN A 22 -38.99 48.95 35.89
N GLY A 23 -37.87 49.67 35.91
CA GLY A 23 -36.81 49.47 36.91
C GLY A 23 -35.98 48.19 36.88
N SER A 24 -34.86 48.24 36.17
CA SER A 24 -33.65 47.49 36.55
C SER A 24 -32.42 48.33 36.24
N SER A 25 -31.48 48.33 37.20
CA SER A 25 -30.21 49.03 37.14
C SER A 25 -29.33 48.48 36.01
N ALA A 26 -28.36 49.28 35.58
CA ALA A 26 -27.36 48.97 34.55
C ALA A 26 -26.35 47.84 34.93
N GLY A 27 -26.77 46.86 35.74
CA GLY A 27 -25.99 45.70 36.16
C GLY A 27 -26.38 44.37 35.49
N ASP A 28 -27.51 44.29 34.78
CA ASP A 28 -28.10 43.01 34.37
C ASP A 28 -27.84 42.56 32.91
N VAL A 29 -26.85 43.14 32.20
CA VAL A 29 -26.52 42.74 30.81
C VAL A 29 -25.21 41.97 30.66
N LEU A 30 -24.57 41.53 31.76
CA LEU A 30 -23.38 40.66 31.70
C LEU A 30 -23.68 39.19 31.98
N SER A 31 -24.87 38.69 31.65
CA SER A 31 -25.02 37.25 31.35
C SER A 31 -24.63 37.03 29.88
N GLN A 32 -23.32 37.12 29.61
CA GLN A 32 -22.77 36.68 28.34
C GLN A 32 -23.03 35.17 28.27
N GLN A 33 -24.15 34.77 27.65
CA GLN A 33 -24.42 33.38 27.32
C GLN A 33 -23.17 32.87 26.61
N PHE A 34 -22.45 31.93 27.24
CA PHE A 34 -21.43 31.18 26.54
C PHE A 34 -22.10 30.61 25.29
N THR A 35 -21.68 31.08 24.12
CA THR A 35 -22.26 30.68 22.86
C THR A 35 -22.00 29.18 22.76
N LYS A 36 -23.05 28.37 22.93
CA LYS A 36 -22.97 26.95 22.63
C LYS A 36 -22.54 26.84 21.18
N PHE A 37 -21.44 26.14 20.95
CA PHE A 37 -20.86 25.98 19.62
C PHE A 37 -20.57 24.49 19.42
N ALA A 38 -20.62 24.04 18.16
CA ALA A 38 -20.44 22.64 17.84
C ALA A 38 -19.34 22.47 16.80
N ILE A 39 -18.76 21.27 16.78
CA ILE A 39 -17.98 20.80 15.64
C ILE A 39 -18.97 20.56 14.49
N LEU A 40 -18.73 21.21 13.36
CA LEU A 40 -19.59 21.17 12.18
C LEU A 40 -19.21 20.01 11.27
N GLN A 41 -17.91 19.81 11.04
CA GLN A 41 -17.41 18.70 10.23
C GLN A 41 -16.13 18.15 10.81
N ALA A 42 -15.93 16.86 10.59
CA ALA A 42 -14.70 16.16 10.84
C ALA A 42 -14.40 15.28 9.62
N VAL A 43 -13.76 15.90 8.62
CA VAL A 43 -13.47 15.26 7.34
C VAL A 43 -12.19 14.46 7.51
N ARG A 44 -12.29 13.14 7.40
CA ARG A 44 -11.14 12.24 7.46
C ARG A 44 -10.29 12.36 6.20
N GLY A 45 -8.98 12.32 6.38
CA GLY A 45 -7.98 12.21 5.34
C GLY A 45 -7.00 11.08 5.67
N ASP A 46 -5.93 10.99 4.90
CA ASP A 46 -4.86 10.03 5.16
C ASP A 46 -4.05 10.47 6.38
N GLU A 47 -4.09 9.71 7.48
CA GLU A 47 -3.37 10.06 8.71
C GLU A 47 -3.70 11.46 9.23
N GLN A 48 -4.87 11.97 8.86
CA GLN A 48 -5.30 13.31 9.20
C GLN A 48 -6.81 13.44 9.33
N VAL A 49 -7.25 14.46 10.06
CA VAL A 49 -8.64 14.90 10.11
C VAL A 49 -8.68 16.41 10.00
N VAL A 50 -9.50 16.92 9.08
CA VAL A 50 -9.83 18.35 8.99
C VAL A 50 -11.07 18.59 9.85
N LEU A 51 -10.89 19.29 10.96
CA LEU A 51 -11.99 19.73 11.82
C LEU A 51 -12.43 21.14 11.44
N THR A 52 -13.74 21.37 11.43
CA THR A 52 -14.35 22.70 11.35
C THR A 52 -15.42 22.84 12.41
N TRP A 53 -15.56 24.03 13.01
CA TRP A 53 -16.54 24.31 14.06
C TRP A 53 -17.12 25.71 13.92
N ASN A 54 -18.21 25.99 14.64
CA ASN A 54 -18.77 27.34 14.67
C ASN A 54 -17.77 28.32 15.29
N ALA A 55 -17.54 29.46 14.64
CA ALA A 55 -16.73 30.52 15.22
C ALA A 55 -17.41 31.15 16.45
N VAL A 56 -16.67 31.28 17.55
CA VAL A 56 -17.07 31.95 18.78
C VAL A 56 -16.55 33.39 18.75
N PRO A 57 -17.42 34.41 18.89
CA PRO A 57 -16.98 35.80 18.93
C PRO A 57 -16.02 36.09 20.10
N ALA A 58 -15.05 36.97 19.88
CA ALA A 58 -14.06 37.39 20.88
C ALA A 58 -13.23 36.25 21.51
N VAL A 59 -13.09 35.13 20.80
CA VAL A 59 -12.19 34.03 21.19
C VAL A 59 -10.73 34.47 21.07
N LEU A 60 -9.90 34.09 22.04
CA LEU A 60 -8.46 34.26 21.99
C LEU A 60 -7.80 33.11 21.23
N GLU A 61 -8.22 31.89 21.54
CA GLU A 61 -7.74 30.65 20.93
C GLU A 61 -8.75 29.53 21.11
N TYR A 62 -8.64 28.51 20.25
CA TYR A 62 -9.29 27.22 20.43
C TYR A 62 -8.26 26.19 20.87
N VAL A 63 -8.59 25.42 21.90
CA VAL A 63 -7.84 24.25 22.34
C VAL A 63 -8.55 23.01 21.84
N ILE A 64 -7.86 22.21 21.04
CA ILE A 64 -8.37 20.97 20.46
C ILE A 64 -7.77 19.81 21.26
N GLU A 65 -8.63 19.03 21.90
CA GLU A 65 -8.24 17.84 22.66
C GLU A 65 -8.71 16.59 21.93
N TYR A 66 -7.85 15.58 21.79
CA TYR A 66 -8.20 14.34 21.10
C TYR A 66 -7.50 13.10 21.64
N GLY A 67 -8.11 11.93 21.39
CA GLY A 67 -7.61 10.62 21.80
C GLY A 67 -8.36 9.48 21.11
N THR A 68 -7.94 8.23 21.34
CA THR A 68 -8.54 7.02 20.71
C THR A 68 -9.65 6.37 21.54
N SER A 69 -9.97 6.95 22.69
CA SER A 69 -11.05 6.49 23.58
C SER A 69 -11.95 7.67 23.91
N SER A 70 -13.27 7.46 23.86
CA SER A 70 -14.27 8.49 24.20
C SER A 70 -13.96 9.12 25.56
N GLN A 71 -14.08 10.45 25.63
CA GLN A 71 -13.81 11.26 26.83
C GLN A 71 -12.38 11.15 27.43
N THR A 72 -11.44 10.46 26.77
CA THR A 72 -10.05 10.36 27.21
C THR A 72 -9.14 10.95 26.15
N TYR A 73 -8.69 12.19 26.40
CA TYR A 73 -7.86 12.94 25.45
C TYR A 73 -6.39 12.88 25.87
N THR A 74 -5.53 12.42 24.98
CA THR A 74 -4.08 12.24 25.23
C THR A 74 -3.23 13.24 24.47
N LYS A 75 -3.84 14.02 23.58
CA LYS A 75 -3.20 15.02 22.73
C LYS A 75 -3.96 16.33 22.78
N THR A 76 -3.23 17.42 22.64
CA THR A 76 -3.76 18.79 22.69
C THR A 76 -3.06 19.66 21.66
N LEU A 77 -3.84 20.44 20.91
CA LEU A 77 -3.38 21.40 19.90
C LEU A 77 -4.07 22.75 20.11
N ILE A 78 -3.52 23.81 19.52
CA ILE A 78 -4.08 25.16 19.55
C ILE A 78 -4.37 25.61 18.12
N SER A 79 -5.49 26.29 17.90
CA SER A 79 -5.83 26.96 16.65
C SER A 79 -6.35 28.37 16.91
N LEU A 80 -5.98 29.31 16.04
CA LEU A 80 -6.50 30.68 16.05
C LEU A 80 -7.67 30.88 15.07
N SER A 81 -8.00 29.85 14.29
CA SER A 81 -9.13 29.83 13.37
C SER A 81 -10.18 28.80 13.81
N SER A 82 -11.40 28.90 13.30
CA SER A 82 -12.47 27.92 13.57
C SER A 82 -12.36 26.63 12.73
N SER A 83 -11.13 26.28 12.37
CA SER A 83 -10.77 25.06 11.66
C SER A 83 -9.32 24.69 11.99
N LEU A 84 -9.01 23.39 11.95
CA LEU A 84 -7.66 22.85 12.07
C LEU A 84 -7.53 21.54 11.31
N THR A 85 -6.42 21.36 10.59
CA THR A 85 -6.02 20.06 10.05
C THR A 85 -5.11 19.39 11.07
N ILE A 86 -5.55 18.25 11.61
CA ILE A 86 -4.80 17.44 12.57
C ILE A 86 -4.12 16.34 11.78
N THR A 87 -2.79 16.31 11.77
CA THR A 87 -1.97 15.34 11.02
C THR A 87 -1.26 14.35 11.94
N GLY A 88 -0.71 13.27 11.39
CA GLY A 88 0.04 12.26 12.14
C GLY A 88 -0.84 11.34 12.98
N LEU A 89 -2.09 11.14 12.54
CA LEU A 89 -3.01 10.18 13.12
C LEU A 89 -2.76 8.79 12.53
N ASP A 90 -3.02 7.74 13.30
CA ASP A 90 -2.92 6.37 12.81
C ASP A 90 -4.23 5.95 12.11
N ASN A 91 -4.13 5.53 10.86
CA ASN A 91 -5.25 4.96 10.12
C ASN A 91 -5.78 3.67 10.78
N GLY A 92 -7.11 3.45 10.72
CA GLY A 92 -7.77 2.28 11.31
C GLY A 92 -8.21 2.46 12.77
N PHE A 93 -7.85 3.58 13.41
CA PHE A 93 -8.35 3.96 14.73
C PHE A 93 -9.56 4.90 14.64
N THR A 94 -10.37 4.88 15.70
CA THR A 94 -11.40 5.89 15.93
C THR A 94 -10.82 6.94 16.85
N TYR A 95 -10.83 8.19 16.41
CA TYR A 95 -10.44 9.34 17.23
C TYR A 95 -11.66 10.11 17.70
N TYR A 96 -11.58 10.62 18.92
CA TYR A 96 -12.60 11.45 19.57
C TYR A 96 -12.02 12.84 19.77
N PHE A 97 -12.77 13.87 19.37
CA PHE A 97 -12.34 15.26 19.36
C PHE A 97 -13.28 16.13 20.20
N ARG A 98 -12.68 17.03 20.98
CA ARG A 98 -13.36 18.12 21.69
C ARG A 98 -12.64 19.43 21.40
N VAL A 99 -13.41 20.50 21.22
CA VAL A 99 -12.84 21.85 21.06
C VAL A 99 -13.29 22.73 22.21
N THR A 100 -12.37 23.50 22.76
CA THR A 100 -12.60 24.45 23.85
C THR A 100 -12.24 25.85 23.36
N ALA A 101 -13.21 26.74 23.29
CA ALA A 101 -12.98 28.16 23.00
C ALA A 101 -12.56 28.87 24.29
N ARG A 102 -11.39 29.50 24.30
CA ARG A 102 -10.89 30.29 25.42
C ARG A 102 -11.09 31.78 25.15
N LEU A 103 -11.73 32.46 26.10
CA LEU A 103 -12.00 33.89 26.10
C LEU A 103 -11.38 34.52 27.35
N ILE A 104 -11.31 35.86 27.37
CA ILE A 104 -10.88 36.60 28.56
C ILE A 104 -11.83 36.34 29.75
N THR A 105 -13.11 36.08 29.47
CA THR A 105 -14.17 35.89 30.47
C THR A 105 -14.33 34.44 30.93
N GLY A 106 -13.64 33.48 30.32
CA GLY A 106 -13.74 32.06 30.67
C GLY A 106 -13.51 31.13 29.48
N ALA A 107 -13.93 29.88 29.60
CA ALA A 107 -13.83 28.89 28.52
C ALA A 107 -15.16 28.17 28.32
N THR A 108 -15.47 27.84 27.07
CA THR A 108 -16.65 27.04 26.72
C THR A 108 -16.23 25.88 25.83
N ASN A 109 -16.84 24.72 26.04
CA ASN A 109 -16.58 23.51 25.27
C ASN A 109 -17.60 23.37 24.15
N THR A 110 -17.25 22.57 23.14
CA THR A 110 -18.22 22.09 22.17
C THR A 110 -19.38 21.34 22.85
N THR A 111 -20.57 21.43 22.28
CA THR A 111 -21.79 20.80 22.83
C THR A 111 -21.70 19.29 22.97
N SER A 112 -20.90 18.65 22.13
CA SER A 112 -20.62 17.22 22.14
C SER A 112 -19.20 16.96 21.64
N GLU A 113 -18.66 15.79 21.97
CA GLU A 113 -17.52 15.24 21.24
C GLU A 113 -17.95 14.80 19.83
N VAL A 114 -17.01 14.82 18.89
CA VAL A 114 -17.18 14.19 17.57
C VAL A 114 -16.18 13.07 17.44
N SER A 115 -16.61 11.92 16.93
CA SER A 115 -15.71 10.82 16.62
C SER A 115 -15.58 10.59 15.12
N VAL A 116 -14.38 10.19 14.70
CA VAL A 116 -14.07 9.85 13.31
C VAL A 116 -13.23 8.59 13.28
N ARG A 117 -13.67 7.60 12.51
CA ARG A 117 -12.86 6.41 12.20
C ARG A 117 -12.08 6.65 10.91
N LEU A 118 -10.75 6.70 11.01
CA LEU A 118 -9.90 6.76 9.83
C LEU A 118 -9.93 5.38 9.15
N PRO A 119 -10.04 5.31 7.82
CA PRO A 119 -10.03 4.05 7.10
C PRO A 119 -8.70 3.35 7.34
N ARG A 120 -8.73 2.04 7.54
CA ARG A 120 -7.50 1.25 7.61
C ARG A 120 -7.01 1.08 6.17
N LEU A 121 -6.05 1.88 5.74
CA LEU A 121 -5.39 1.63 4.45
C LEU A 121 -4.66 0.29 4.53
N SER A 122 -5.24 -0.75 3.92
CA SER A 122 -4.51 -1.92 3.45
C SER A 122 -3.69 -1.45 2.25
N GLY A 123 -2.39 -1.71 2.24
CA GLY A 123 -1.53 -1.27 1.14
C GLY A 123 -0.32 -0.44 1.57
N LEU A 124 0.86 -0.88 1.15
CA LEU A 124 2.08 -0.10 1.15
C LEU A 124 1.93 1.21 0.36
N ARG A 125 2.60 2.25 0.84
CA ARG A 125 2.61 3.58 0.20
C ARG A 125 3.96 3.87 -0.45
N PRO A 126 4.02 4.83 -1.41
CA PRO A 126 5.29 5.31 -1.98
C PRO A 126 6.36 5.65 -0.95
N ARG A 127 5.98 6.24 0.19
CA ARG A 127 6.90 6.61 1.29
C ARG A 127 7.45 5.43 2.09
N GLU A 128 6.85 4.25 1.94
CA GLU A 128 7.25 3.00 2.60
C GLU A 128 7.99 2.07 1.63
N LEU A 129 8.13 2.45 0.37
CA LEU A 129 8.85 1.67 -0.65
C LEU A 129 10.25 2.24 -0.85
N GLY A 130 11.25 1.37 -0.74
CA GLY A 130 12.63 1.63 -1.15
C GLY A 130 12.81 1.31 -2.62
N LEU A 131 13.65 2.08 -3.32
CA LEU A 131 13.95 1.87 -4.74
C LEU A 131 15.44 1.65 -4.92
N LEU A 132 15.82 0.47 -5.42
CA LEU A 132 17.20 0.12 -5.72
C LEU A 132 17.49 0.36 -7.19
N ILE A 133 18.54 1.10 -7.49
CA ILE A 133 18.98 1.45 -8.85
C ILE A 133 20.41 0.95 -9.04
N ASN A 134 20.70 0.29 -10.17
CA ASN A 134 22.04 -0.13 -10.53
C ASN A 134 22.70 0.91 -11.44
N ASP A 135 23.67 1.66 -10.94
CA ASP A 135 24.36 2.72 -11.69
C ASP A 135 25.25 2.20 -12.82
N ASN A 136 25.63 0.92 -12.78
CA ASN A 136 26.38 0.31 -13.87
C ASN A 136 25.48 -0.01 -15.08
N ASP A 137 24.16 -0.04 -14.92
CA ASP A 137 23.19 -0.38 -15.96
C ASP A 137 22.38 0.87 -16.36
N PRO A 138 22.62 1.46 -17.54
CA PRO A 138 21.87 2.63 -18.02
C PRO A 138 20.36 2.42 -18.12
N GLU A 139 19.90 1.19 -18.43
CA GLU A 139 18.47 0.88 -18.42
C GLU A 139 17.93 0.91 -16.99
N SER A 140 18.70 0.43 -16.01
CA SER A 140 18.31 0.48 -14.61
C SER A 140 18.14 1.91 -14.10
N VAL A 141 19.08 2.80 -14.43
CA VAL A 141 19.00 4.22 -14.08
C VAL A 141 17.75 4.85 -14.71
N MET A 142 17.48 4.57 -15.99
CA MET A 142 16.31 5.08 -16.69
C MET A 142 14.99 4.61 -16.06
N ILE A 143 14.87 3.31 -15.77
CA ILE A 143 13.67 2.73 -15.16
C ILE A 143 13.49 3.21 -13.73
N GLY A 144 14.57 3.30 -12.96
CA GLY A 144 14.56 3.82 -11.59
C GLY A 144 14.02 5.24 -11.54
N GLU A 145 14.57 6.16 -12.33
CA GLU A 145 14.11 7.55 -12.39
C GLU A 145 12.67 7.68 -12.88
N TYR A 146 12.30 6.88 -13.89
CA TYR A 146 10.93 6.83 -14.38
C TYR A 146 9.95 6.40 -13.28
N TYR A 147 10.25 5.31 -12.57
CA TYR A 147 9.39 4.79 -11.51
C TYR A 147 9.32 5.73 -10.31
N ARG A 148 10.47 6.28 -9.87
CA ARG A 148 10.55 7.30 -8.82
C ARG A 148 9.62 8.47 -9.09
N THR A 149 9.68 9.02 -10.31
CA THR A 149 8.88 10.18 -10.71
C THR A 149 7.39 9.82 -10.74
N ARG A 150 7.04 8.68 -11.33
CA ARG A 150 5.65 8.29 -11.54
C ARG A 150 4.92 7.87 -10.25
N ARG A 151 5.62 7.21 -9.33
CA ARG A 151 5.08 6.81 -8.01
C ARG A 151 5.36 7.83 -6.90
N HIS A 152 6.10 8.90 -7.18
CA HIS A 152 6.53 9.88 -6.18
C HIS A 152 7.28 9.24 -5.00
N ILE A 153 8.22 8.33 -5.31
CA ILE A 153 9.05 7.70 -4.29
C ILE A 153 9.98 8.77 -3.70
N PRO A 154 10.01 8.97 -2.36
CA PRO A 154 10.87 9.97 -1.74
C PRO A 154 12.35 9.71 -2.03
N SER A 155 13.14 10.79 -2.22
CA SER A 155 14.57 10.69 -2.52
C SER A 155 15.36 9.92 -1.45
N GLN A 156 15.00 10.09 -0.18
CA GLN A 156 15.59 9.37 0.95
C GLN A 156 15.35 7.85 0.94
N ASN A 157 14.43 7.36 0.11
CA ASN A 157 14.14 5.93 -0.03
C ASN A 157 14.89 5.29 -1.22
N ILE A 158 15.74 6.04 -1.91
CA ILE A 158 16.45 5.57 -3.10
C ILE A 158 17.86 5.16 -2.71
N VAL A 159 18.30 4.00 -3.19
CA VAL A 159 19.67 3.52 -3.03
C VAL A 159 20.25 3.23 -4.40
N HIS A 160 21.31 3.98 -4.72
CA HIS A 160 22.14 3.74 -5.88
C HIS A 160 23.23 2.72 -5.54
N LEU A 161 23.38 1.70 -6.39
CA LEU A 161 24.27 0.56 -6.20
C LEU A 161 25.14 0.35 -7.44
N ASN A 162 26.39 -0.06 -7.23
CA ASN A 162 27.26 -0.54 -8.31
C ASN A 162 27.15 -2.06 -8.41
N VAL A 163 26.19 -2.56 -9.18
CA VAL A 163 25.94 -4.00 -9.32
C VAL A 163 26.56 -4.52 -10.62
N SER A 164 27.21 -5.69 -10.54
CA SER A 164 27.78 -6.36 -11.71
C SER A 164 26.68 -6.78 -12.70
N ILE A 165 26.86 -6.47 -13.99
CA ILE A 165 25.92 -6.84 -15.06
C ILE A 165 26.17 -8.29 -15.50
N LYS A 166 25.59 -9.23 -14.75
CA LYS A 166 25.62 -10.66 -15.03
C LYS A 166 24.36 -11.30 -14.47
N VAL A 167 23.99 -12.49 -14.96
CA VAL A 167 22.74 -13.14 -14.52
C VAL A 167 22.75 -13.52 -13.03
N GLN A 168 23.93 -13.85 -12.49
CA GLN A 168 24.12 -14.41 -11.15
C GLN A 168 25.23 -13.69 -10.40
N LEU A 169 24.93 -13.23 -9.18
CA LEU A 169 25.92 -12.78 -8.20
C LEU A 169 26.44 -13.94 -7.35
N SER A 170 27.67 -13.80 -6.86
CA SER A 170 28.17 -14.59 -5.72
C SER A 170 27.57 -14.07 -4.41
N SER A 171 27.54 -14.92 -3.38
CA SER A 171 27.17 -14.50 -2.02
C SER A 171 28.00 -13.33 -1.50
N ALA A 172 29.31 -13.29 -1.77
CA ALA A 172 30.19 -12.20 -1.35
C ALA A 172 29.83 -10.86 -2.00
N GLU A 173 29.59 -10.84 -3.32
CA GLU A 173 29.13 -9.64 -4.03
C GLU A 173 27.79 -9.15 -3.47
N PHE A 174 26.85 -10.08 -3.24
CA PHE A 174 25.54 -9.73 -2.71
C PHE A 174 25.59 -9.18 -1.28
N LEU A 175 26.41 -9.77 -0.39
CA LEU A 175 26.50 -9.33 1.01
C LEU A 175 26.97 -7.88 1.12
N ALA A 176 27.91 -7.46 0.26
CA ALA A 176 28.34 -6.06 0.18
C ALA A 176 27.19 -5.12 -0.24
N LEU A 177 26.39 -5.51 -1.24
CA LEU A 177 25.22 -4.74 -1.67
C LEU A 177 24.15 -4.67 -0.57
N LYS A 178 23.88 -5.80 0.10
CA LYS A 178 22.87 -5.88 1.17
C LYS A 178 23.22 -4.98 2.35
N ASP A 179 24.49 -4.98 2.76
CA ASP A 179 25.01 -4.12 3.83
C ASP A 179 24.86 -2.63 3.49
N GLN A 180 25.15 -2.23 2.24
CA GLN A 180 24.92 -0.87 1.78
C GLN A 180 23.43 -0.49 1.84
N VAL A 181 22.54 -1.36 1.32
CA VAL A 181 21.08 -1.12 1.33
C VAL A 181 20.56 -0.96 2.76
N ASP A 182 20.94 -1.85 3.68
CA ASP A 182 20.45 -1.84 5.07
C ASP A 182 20.91 -0.61 5.85
N ARG A 183 22.13 -0.10 5.59
CA ARG A 183 22.65 1.12 6.23
C ARG A 183 22.04 2.39 5.66
N THR A 184 21.65 2.37 4.39
CA THR A 184 21.16 3.57 3.69
C THR A 184 19.67 3.79 3.90
N LEU A 185 18.86 2.72 3.87
CA LEU A 185 17.41 2.86 3.91
C LEU A 185 16.86 3.25 5.29
N PRO A 186 15.97 4.25 5.37
CA PRO A 186 15.24 4.56 6.59
C PRO A 186 14.46 3.37 7.14
N THR A 187 14.26 3.34 8.45
CA THR A 187 13.44 2.31 9.12
C THR A 187 11.96 2.38 8.74
N THR A 188 11.50 3.48 8.14
CA THR A 188 10.14 3.62 7.59
C THR A 188 9.92 2.76 6.35
N VAL A 189 10.99 2.38 5.62
CA VAL A 189 10.89 1.57 4.41
C VAL A 189 10.54 0.12 4.76
N GLN A 190 9.40 -0.34 4.25
CA GLN A 190 8.82 -1.65 4.50
C GLN A 190 9.06 -2.64 3.35
N ALA A 191 9.28 -2.18 2.12
CA ALA A 191 9.45 -3.04 0.95
C ALA A 191 10.44 -2.46 -0.07
N LEU A 192 10.84 -3.25 -1.07
CA LEU A 192 11.85 -2.88 -2.06
C LEU A 192 11.33 -3.07 -3.50
N ALA A 193 11.49 -2.05 -4.32
CA ALA A 193 11.47 -2.13 -5.77
C ALA A 193 12.91 -2.24 -6.29
N ILE A 194 13.16 -3.20 -7.16
CA ILE A 194 14.48 -3.44 -7.76
C ILE A 194 14.42 -3.05 -9.24
N ALA A 195 15.10 -1.97 -9.63
CA ALA A 195 14.93 -1.35 -10.94
C ALA A 195 15.89 -1.89 -12.02
N TRP A 196 16.17 -3.19 -12.07
CA TRP A 196 16.97 -3.81 -13.13
C TRP A 196 16.41 -5.20 -13.47
N THR A 197 16.79 -5.75 -14.63
CA THR A 197 16.43 -7.13 -15.05
C THR A 197 17.53 -8.14 -14.71
N ILE A 198 18.80 -7.74 -14.77
CA ILE A 198 19.96 -8.57 -14.36
C ILE A 198 20.85 -7.78 -13.39
N PRO A 199 21.40 -8.43 -12.34
CA PRO A 199 21.21 -9.82 -11.93
C PRO A 199 19.83 -10.10 -11.33
N TYR A 200 19.34 -11.32 -11.54
CA TYR A 200 18.09 -11.80 -10.90
C TYR A 200 18.33 -12.92 -9.88
N ARG A 201 19.57 -13.40 -9.72
CA ARG A 201 19.91 -14.44 -8.73
C ARG A 201 21.18 -14.15 -7.94
N VAL A 202 21.23 -14.72 -6.75
CA VAL A 202 22.41 -14.80 -5.87
C VAL A 202 22.65 -16.28 -5.61
N GLU A 203 23.62 -16.85 -6.32
CA GLU A 203 23.79 -18.31 -6.39
C GLU A 203 22.45 -19.00 -6.75
N CYS A 204 21.90 -19.87 -5.89
CA CYS A 204 20.60 -20.52 -6.14
C CYS A 204 19.38 -19.72 -5.64
N ASN A 205 19.60 -18.65 -4.87
CA ASN A 205 18.53 -17.80 -4.34
C ASN A 205 18.08 -16.80 -5.39
N SER A 206 16.80 -16.45 -5.41
CA SER A 206 16.35 -15.29 -6.17
C SER A 206 16.86 -14.01 -5.51
N ILE A 207 17.17 -12.99 -6.31
CA ILE A 207 17.66 -11.72 -5.76
C ILE A 207 16.60 -11.02 -4.90
N THR A 208 15.32 -11.14 -5.26
CA THR A 208 14.20 -10.60 -4.47
C THR A 208 14.15 -11.24 -3.09
N SER A 209 14.33 -12.56 -3.01
CA SER A 209 14.28 -13.26 -1.73
C SER A 209 15.53 -13.07 -0.90
N ALA A 210 16.70 -13.00 -1.54
CA ALA A 210 17.94 -12.64 -0.86
C ALA A 210 17.86 -11.24 -0.24
N PHE A 211 17.32 -10.23 -0.93
CA PHE A 211 17.12 -8.91 -0.33
C PHE A 211 16.07 -8.90 0.78
N ALA A 212 14.98 -9.66 0.62
CA ALA A 212 13.89 -9.65 1.58
C ALA A 212 14.21 -10.37 2.89
N LEU A 213 14.84 -11.55 2.82
CA LEU A 213 15.04 -12.48 3.93
C LEU A 213 16.50 -12.75 4.28
N ASN A 214 17.44 -12.04 3.64
CA ASN A 214 18.87 -12.33 3.58
C ASN A 214 19.19 -13.59 2.75
N TYR A 215 20.45 -13.69 2.31
CA TYR A 215 20.95 -14.83 1.55
C TYR A 215 20.91 -16.12 2.39
N MET A 216 20.39 -17.21 1.79
CA MET A 216 20.34 -18.53 2.43
C MET A 216 21.38 -19.47 1.80
N ASP A 217 22.42 -19.80 2.56
CA ASP A 217 23.56 -20.62 2.10
C ASP A 217 23.25 -22.13 2.04
N GLY A 218 22.30 -22.60 2.84
CA GLY A 218 21.99 -24.03 3.06
C GLY A 218 21.22 -24.75 1.94
N PRO A 219 20.17 -24.17 1.32
CA PRO A 219 19.39 -24.86 0.30
C PRO A 219 20.17 -25.16 -0.98
N CYS A 220 21.14 -24.31 -1.35
CA CYS A 220 21.92 -24.47 -2.59
C CYS A 220 22.93 -25.63 -2.54
N LYS A 221 23.43 -25.96 -1.34
CA LYS A 221 24.55 -26.90 -1.17
C LYS A 221 24.11 -28.36 -0.96
N ALA A 222 22.90 -28.58 -0.45
CA ALA A 222 22.38 -29.92 -0.19
C ALA A 222 21.44 -30.42 -1.30
N SER A 223 20.40 -29.64 -1.62
CA SER A 223 19.46 -29.84 -2.73
C SER A 223 18.52 -28.65 -2.77
N THR A 224 18.25 -28.08 -3.95
CA THR A 224 17.27 -26.99 -4.11
C THR A 224 15.84 -27.44 -3.83
N CYS A 225 15.61 -28.75 -3.68
CA CYS A 225 14.34 -29.32 -3.27
C CYS A 225 14.20 -29.46 -1.75
N ASN A 226 15.25 -29.19 -0.97
CA ASN A 226 15.11 -29.19 0.48
C ASN A 226 14.23 -28.02 0.95
N TRP A 227 13.60 -28.22 2.09
CA TRP A 227 12.80 -27.20 2.74
C TRP A 227 13.71 -26.09 3.29
N ALA A 228 13.43 -24.84 2.93
CA ALA A 228 14.11 -23.67 3.49
C ALA A 228 13.28 -23.06 4.63
N ALA A 229 13.75 -21.97 5.22
CA ALA A 229 12.97 -21.22 6.19
C ALA A 229 11.71 -20.65 5.52
N SER A 230 10.55 -20.85 6.15
CA SER A 230 9.29 -20.27 5.69
C SER A 230 9.32 -18.75 5.81
N SER A 231 8.66 -18.06 4.87
CA SER A 231 8.45 -16.61 4.92
C SER A 231 7.60 -16.26 6.15
N PRO A 232 8.09 -15.41 7.08
CA PRO A 232 7.30 -14.99 8.25
C PRO A 232 6.13 -14.09 7.86
N TYR A 233 6.07 -13.60 6.62
CA TYR A 233 4.99 -12.76 6.11
C TYR A 233 3.81 -13.56 5.55
N TYR A 234 4.00 -14.86 5.27
CA TYR A 234 2.97 -15.73 4.72
C TYR A 234 1.70 -15.76 5.59
N LYS A 235 0.54 -15.52 4.97
CA LYS A 235 -0.78 -15.48 5.64
C LYS A 235 -0.90 -14.53 6.84
N THR A 236 -0.10 -13.47 6.89
CA THR A 236 -0.19 -12.47 7.97
C THR A 236 -1.12 -11.32 7.62
N ASN A 237 -1.70 -10.66 8.63
CA ASN A 237 -2.47 -9.41 8.46
C ASN A 237 -1.61 -8.15 8.70
N SER A 238 -0.28 -8.31 8.80
CA SER A 238 0.64 -7.21 8.98
C SER A 238 0.73 -6.38 7.69
N THR A 239 0.77 -5.07 7.85
CA THR A 239 1.03 -4.09 6.78
C THR A 239 2.40 -3.42 6.95
N LYS A 240 3.22 -3.90 7.90
CA LYS A 240 4.53 -3.32 8.25
C LYS A 240 5.60 -4.41 8.35
N PRO A 241 5.93 -5.10 7.23
CA PRO A 241 6.81 -6.27 7.24
C PRO A 241 8.21 -6.01 7.81
N PHE A 242 8.79 -4.83 7.61
CA PHE A 242 10.12 -4.53 8.17
C PHE A 242 10.04 -4.27 9.67
N THR A 243 9.03 -3.51 10.11
CA THR A 243 8.83 -3.25 11.52
C THR A 243 8.60 -4.54 12.30
N ASP A 244 7.71 -5.39 11.79
CA ASP A 244 7.18 -6.57 12.50
C ASP A 244 8.09 -7.80 12.37
N PHE A 245 8.70 -8.01 11.20
CA PHE A 245 9.46 -9.24 10.89
C PHE A 245 10.90 -9.00 10.46
N LYS A 246 11.37 -7.75 10.43
CA LYS A 246 12.72 -7.36 9.96
C LYS A 246 13.02 -7.84 8.53
N MET A 247 11.98 -7.95 7.70
CA MET A 247 12.09 -8.28 6.28
C MET A 247 11.53 -7.17 5.41
N ARG A 248 12.06 -7.00 4.20
CA ARG A 248 11.50 -6.10 3.20
C ARG A 248 11.11 -6.87 1.96
N PRO A 249 9.83 -7.25 1.76
CA PRO A 249 9.35 -7.83 0.52
C PRO A 249 9.94 -7.10 -0.68
N ALA A 250 10.47 -7.83 -1.65
CA ALA A 250 11.12 -7.24 -2.80
C ALA A 250 10.47 -7.72 -4.11
N MET A 251 10.43 -6.84 -5.11
CA MET A 251 9.90 -7.13 -6.44
C MET A 251 10.69 -6.37 -7.50
N MET A 252 11.01 -7.04 -8.61
CA MET A 252 11.76 -6.47 -9.71
C MET A 252 10.84 -5.73 -10.69
N LEU A 253 11.25 -4.54 -11.08
CA LEU A 253 10.70 -3.79 -12.21
C LEU A 253 11.39 -4.31 -13.48
N ALA A 254 10.99 -5.48 -13.95
CA ALA A 254 11.63 -6.16 -15.07
C ALA A 254 10.64 -6.60 -16.16
N ALA A 255 11.08 -6.50 -17.41
CA ALA A 255 10.40 -7.00 -18.61
C ALA A 255 11.44 -7.37 -19.67
N LEU A 256 11.03 -7.81 -20.87
CA LEU A 256 11.99 -8.19 -21.92
C LEU A 256 12.75 -6.97 -22.48
N THR A 257 12.14 -5.78 -22.36
CA THR A 257 12.74 -4.51 -22.79
C THR A 257 12.39 -3.39 -21.81
N ALA A 258 13.16 -2.30 -21.82
CA ALA A 258 12.87 -1.12 -21.00
C ALA A 258 11.48 -0.51 -21.29
N ASP A 259 11.01 -0.53 -22.55
CA ASP A 259 9.70 0.01 -22.90
C ASP A 259 8.55 -0.88 -22.39
N GLU A 260 8.73 -2.20 -22.40
CA GLU A 260 7.80 -3.11 -21.74
C GLU A 260 7.80 -2.88 -20.22
N THR A 261 8.96 -2.61 -19.59
CA THR A 261 9.02 -2.28 -18.16
C THR A 261 8.26 -1.01 -17.85
N LYS A 262 8.42 0.06 -18.65
CA LYS A 262 7.61 1.29 -18.51
C LYS A 262 6.13 1.03 -18.72
N SER A 263 5.78 0.16 -19.66
CA SER A 263 4.39 -0.23 -19.93
C SER A 263 3.78 -0.99 -18.75
N MET A 264 4.51 -1.94 -18.15
CA MET A 264 4.12 -2.62 -16.92
C MET A 264 3.91 -1.64 -15.76
N ILE A 265 4.83 -0.68 -15.58
CA ILE A 265 4.69 0.39 -14.57
C ILE A 265 3.41 1.19 -14.80
N ASN A 266 3.14 1.57 -16.06
CA ASN A 266 1.95 2.31 -16.42
C ASN A 266 0.67 1.52 -16.13
N ARG A 267 0.65 0.22 -16.44
CA ARG A 267 -0.48 -0.66 -16.12
C ARG A 267 -0.72 -0.76 -14.62
N GLY A 268 0.34 -0.89 -13.82
CA GLY A 268 0.22 -0.90 -12.36
C GLY A 268 -0.37 0.39 -11.78
N ILE A 269 0.13 1.55 -12.22
CA ILE A 269 -0.41 2.85 -11.81
C ILE A 269 -1.87 3.02 -12.25
N ALA A 270 -2.19 2.63 -13.49
CA ALA A 270 -3.54 2.73 -14.03
C ALA A 270 -4.54 1.79 -13.33
N SER A 271 -4.05 0.80 -12.59
CA SER A 271 -4.90 -0.10 -11.82
C SER A 271 -5.45 0.52 -10.54
N ASP A 272 -4.73 1.47 -9.94
CA ASP A 272 -5.02 1.95 -8.59
C ASP A 272 -6.47 2.40 -8.40
N GLY A 273 -7.20 1.74 -7.49
CA GLY A 273 -8.58 2.11 -7.13
C GLY A 273 -9.62 1.88 -8.23
N THR A 274 -9.29 1.14 -9.30
CA THR A 274 -10.24 0.86 -10.39
C THR A 274 -11.34 -0.15 -10.03
N HIS A 275 -11.16 -0.92 -8.94
CA HIS A 275 -12.09 -1.93 -8.44
C HIS A 275 -12.67 -2.85 -9.52
N PRO A 276 -11.82 -3.50 -10.34
CA PRO A 276 -12.29 -4.25 -11.49
C PRO A 276 -13.06 -5.51 -11.04
N ARG A 277 -14.00 -5.93 -11.89
CA ARG A 277 -14.65 -7.24 -11.79
C ARG A 277 -14.19 -8.13 -12.94
N GLY A 278 -13.97 -9.39 -12.65
CA GLY A 278 -13.48 -10.33 -13.66
C GLY A 278 -13.27 -11.73 -13.14
N SER A 279 -12.46 -12.50 -13.85
CA SER A 279 -12.26 -13.92 -13.63
C SER A 279 -10.86 -14.23 -13.08
N ALA A 280 -10.79 -15.23 -12.20
CA ALA A 280 -9.55 -15.91 -11.86
C ALA A 280 -9.55 -17.30 -12.51
N TYR A 281 -8.60 -17.53 -13.42
CA TYR A 281 -8.42 -18.79 -14.12
C TYR A 281 -7.33 -19.62 -13.45
N ILE A 282 -7.73 -20.71 -12.79
CA ILE A 282 -6.83 -21.74 -12.28
C ILE A 282 -6.80 -22.88 -13.31
N MET A 283 -5.68 -23.04 -14.01
CA MET A 283 -5.61 -23.98 -15.13
C MET A 283 -5.34 -25.41 -14.65
N ASN A 284 -6.15 -26.35 -15.14
CA ASN A 284 -5.88 -27.78 -15.10
C ASN A 284 -5.50 -28.23 -16.51
N THR A 285 -4.22 -28.49 -16.73
CA THR A 285 -3.61 -28.66 -18.05
C THR A 285 -3.24 -30.11 -18.35
N THR A 286 -2.79 -30.35 -19.57
CA THR A 286 -2.21 -31.63 -20.00
C THR A 286 -0.95 -32.01 -19.23
N ASP A 287 -0.21 -31.04 -18.68
CA ASP A 287 0.84 -31.30 -17.69
C ASP A 287 0.19 -31.51 -16.31
N SER A 288 -0.10 -32.78 -16.01
CA SER A 288 -0.71 -33.14 -14.74
C SER A 288 0.18 -32.72 -13.59
N LEU A 289 1.49 -33.00 -13.57
CA LEU A 289 2.37 -32.66 -12.45
C LEU A 289 2.29 -31.17 -12.08
N ARG A 290 2.34 -30.27 -13.07
CA ARG A 290 2.33 -28.81 -12.84
C ARG A 290 0.94 -28.20 -12.65
N SER A 291 -0.12 -28.99 -12.81
CA SER A 291 -1.50 -28.59 -12.47
C SER A 291 -1.83 -28.73 -10.97
N LEU A 292 -0.81 -28.70 -10.11
CA LEU A 292 -0.95 -28.90 -8.66
C LEU A 292 -1.92 -27.89 -8.02
N ARG A 293 -1.86 -26.62 -8.42
CA ARG A 293 -2.77 -25.58 -7.93
C ARG A 293 -4.23 -25.93 -8.18
N ALA A 294 -4.59 -26.42 -9.37
CA ALA A 294 -5.95 -26.85 -9.67
C ALA A 294 -6.38 -28.07 -8.84
N ARG A 295 -5.47 -29.01 -8.56
CA ARG A 295 -5.78 -30.20 -7.76
C ARG A 295 -6.05 -29.91 -6.28
N ILE A 296 -5.26 -29.02 -5.68
CA ILE A 296 -5.34 -28.73 -4.24
C ILE A 296 -6.26 -27.56 -3.92
N PHE A 297 -6.73 -26.83 -4.93
CA PHE A 297 -7.62 -25.69 -4.72
C PHE A 297 -8.97 -26.15 -4.12
N PRO A 298 -9.42 -25.55 -3.01
CA PRO A 298 -10.67 -25.96 -2.38
C PRO A 298 -11.89 -25.61 -3.25
N VAL A 299 -12.71 -26.60 -3.61
CA VAL A 299 -13.92 -26.38 -4.44
C VAL A 299 -14.93 -25.42 -3.81
N ALA A 300 -14.95 -25.33 -2.46
CA ALA A 300 -15.77 -24.36 -1.73
C ALA A 300 -15.38 -22.90 -1.99
N ASN A 301 -14.19 -22.66 -2.56
CA ASN A 301 -13.67 -21.34 -2.91
C ASN A 301 -13.90 -20.96 -4.38
N LEU A 302 -14.64 -21.77 -5.15
CA LEU A 302 -15.03 -21.45 -6.53
C LEU A 302 -16.11 -20.35 -6.57
N GLY A 303 -16.30 -19.75 -7.75
CA GLY A 303 -17.22 -18.64 -7.94
C GLY A 303 -16.73 -17.38 -7.23
N THR A 304 -17.63 -16.64 -6.59
CA THR A 304 -17.30 -15.38 -5.89
C THR A 304 -17.06 -15.56 -4.39
N ALA A 305 -16.78 -16.79 -3.94
CA ALA A 305 -16.62 -17.12 -2.52
C ALA A 305 -15.43 -16.41 -1.86
N LEU A 306 -14.34 -16.20 -2.61
CA LEU A 306 -13.14 -15.51 -2.11
C LEU A 306 -13.25 -13.98 -2.15
N SER A 307 -13.97 -13.46 -3.15
CA SER A 307 -14.18 -12.05 -3.37
C SER A 307 -15.43 -11.86 -4.22
N SER A 308 -16.27 -10.90 -3.86
CA SER A 308 -17.44 -10.52 -4.66
C SER A 308 -17.09 -9.93 -6.03
N SER A 309 -15.82 -9.56 -6.24
CA SER A 309 -15.35 -8.96 -7.50
C SER A 309 -14.71 -9.98 -8.45
N VAL A 310 -14.41 -11.20 -7.97
CA VAL A 310 -13.62 -12.18 -8.73
C VAL A 310 -14.39 -13.48 -8.83
N ASN A 311 -14.71 -13.88 -10.07
CA ASN A 311 -15.27 -15.19 -10.37
C ASN A 311 -14.14 -16.22 -10.55
N VAL A 312 -13.92 -17.06 -9.56
CA VAL A 312 -12.86 -18.08 -9.56
C VAL A 312 -13.33 -19.35 -10.25
N GLN A 313 -12.54 -19.83 -11.20
CA GLN A 313 -12.83 -21.04 -11.96
C GLN A 313 -11.58 -21.92 -12.12
N ILE A 314 -11.79 -23.23 -12.00
CA ILE A 314 -10.84 -24.22 -12.49
C ILE A 314 -11.19 -24.53 -13.93
N ARG A 315 -10.22 -24.39 -14.84
CA ARG A 315 -10.42 -24.59 -16.27
C ARG A 315 -9.61 -25.76 -16.79
N ASN A 316 -10.28 -26.77 -17.34
CA ASN A 316 -9.65 -27.90 -18.03
C ASN A 316 -9.25 -27.49 -19.44
N ALA A 317 -8.10 -26.83 -19.57
CA ALA A 317 -7.54 -26.39 -20.85
C ALA A 317 -6.07 -26.01 -20.68
N ASP A 318 -5.31 -26.06 -21.77
CA ASP A 318 -3.90 -25.69 -21.77
C ASP A 318 -3.66 -24.17 -21.85
N TRP A 319 -4.66 -23.37 -22.24
CA TRP A 319 -4.58 -21.90 -22.20
C TRP A 319 -5.97 -21.26 -22.20
N ILE A 320 -5.99 -19.96 -21.88
CA ILE A 320 -7.10 -19.06 -22.20
C ILE A 320 -6.75 -18.26 -23.46
N SER A 321 -7.75 -17.80 -24.20
CA SER A 321 -7.57 -16.94 -25.38
C SER A 321 -8.79 -16.03 -25.51
N ASN A 322 -8.59 -14.82 -26.02
CA ASN A 322 -9.63 -13.83 -26.29
C ASN A 322 -10.45 -13.48 -25.04
N THR A 323 -9.84 -13.52 -23.85
CA THR A 323 -10.45 -13.02 -22.61
C THR A 323 -10.13 -11.55 -22.43
N THR A 324 -11.06 -10.79 -21.83
CA THR A 324 -10.88 -9.37 -21.52
C THR A 324 -11.01 -9.06 -20.01
N ASP A 325 -11.37 -10.08 -19.22
CA ASP A 325 -11.69 -9.97 -17.79
C ASP A 325 -10.75 -10.82 -16.92
N ALA A 326 -9.66 -11.34 -17.47
CA ALA A 326 -8.72 -12.20 -16.74
C ALA A 326 -7.91 -11.38 -15.72
N LEU A 327 -8.33 -11.38 -14.46
CA LEU A 327 -7.65 -10.69 -13.36
C LEU A 327 -6.51 -11.54 -12.76
N PHE A 328 -6.69 -12.85 -12.76
CA PHE A 328 -5.69 -13.80 -12.27
C PHE A 328 -5.57 -14.94 -13.27
N TYR A 329 -4.36 -15.20 -13.76
CA TYR A 329 -4.07 -16.31 -14.67
C TYR A 329 -3.00 -17.24 -14.10
N PHE A 330 -3.43 -18.30 -13.44
CA PHE A 330 -2.57 -19.26 -12.76
C PHE A 330 -2.34 -20.52 -13.61
N GLN A 331 -1.15 -20.63 -14.20
CA GLN A 331 -0.76 -21.72 -15.09
C GLN A 331 0.18 -22.77 -14.46
N GLY A 332 0.33 -23.93 -15.10
CA GLY A 332 1.34 -24.95 -14.83
C GLY A 332 2.29 -25.22 -16.00
N LEU A 333 1.92 -24.95 -17.26
CA LEU A 333 2.76 -25.36 -18.39
C LEU A 333 4.14 -24.67 -18.42
N ALA A 334 5.15 -25.44 -18.83
CA ALA A 334 6.52 -24.95 -19.07
C ALA A 334 6.61 -23.92 -20.21
N SER A 335 5.64 -23.94 -21.12
CA SER A 335 5.45 -22.95 -22.17
C SER A 335 3.95 -22.72 -22.35
N VAL A 336 3.52 -21.48 -22.24
CA VAL A 336 2.13 -21.07 -22.39
C VAL A 336 2.01 -20.26 -23.67
N ILE A 337 1.20 -20.74 -24.61
CA ILE A 337 0.94 -20.02 -25.87
C ILE A 337 -0.26 -19.08 -25.73
N ASN A 338 -0.41 -18.15 -26.67
CA ASN A 338 -1.56 -17.24 -26.78
C ASN A 338 -1.79 -16.32 -25.57
N ILE A 339 -0.77 -16.04 -24.75
CA ILE A 339 -0.89 -15.06 -23.66
C ILE A 339 -1.31 -13.70 -24.24
N ASP A 340 -0.67 -13.30 -25.33
CA ASP A 340 -0.86 -12.06 -26.10
C ASP A 340 -2.21 -11.97 -26.84
N ARG A 341 -2.98 -13.06 -26.89
CA ARG A 341 -4.35 -13.05 -27.43
C ARG A 341 -5.41 -12.67 -26.40
N ASN A 342 -5.00 -12.35 -25.19
CA ASN A 342 -5.89 -11.91 -24.12
C ASN A 342 -5.64 -10.43 -23.83
N GLU A 343 -6.68 -9.75 -23.38
CA GLU A 343 -6.60 -8.39 -22.85
C GLU A 343 -6.72 -8.47 -21.33
N PHE A 344 -5.61 -8.19 -20.64
CA PHE A 344 -5.55 -8.22 -19.19
C PHE A 344 -5.93 -6.85 -18.63
N PRO A 345 -6.94 -6.74 -17.73
CA PRO A 345 -7.22 -5.49 -17.04
C PRO A 345 -5.99 -4.96 -16.31
N PRO A 346 -5.81 -3.63 -16.19
CA PRO A 346 -4.75 -3.05 -15.35
C PRO A 346 -4.74 -3.67 -13.94
N GLY A 347 -3.57 -4.09 -13.47
CA GLY A 347 -3.41 -4.79 -12.19
C GLY A 347 -3.61 -6.30 -12.25
N ALA A 348 -4.04 -6.87 -13.37
CA ALA A 348 -4.11 -8.31 -13.52
C ALA A 348 -2.74 -8.98 -13.43
N ILE A 349 -2.71 -10.20 -12.92
CA ILE A 349 -1.48 -10.99 -12.76
C ILE A 349 -1.56 -12.31 -13.52
N GLY A 350 -0.40 -12.82 -13.91
CA GLY A 350 -0.29 -14.14 -14.50
C GLY A 350 1.08 -14.75 -14.23
N ASP A 351 1.10 -16.02 -13.88
CA ASP A 351 2.32 -16.77 -13.63
C ASP A 351 2.13 -18.26 -13.93
N HIS A 352 3.24 -19.00 -13.95
CA HIS A 352 3.24 -20.43 -14.19
C HIS A 352 4.07 -21.22 -13.17
N LEU A 353 3.56 -22.39 -12.82
CA LEU A 353 4.21 -23.34 -11.91
C LEU A 353 5.30 -24.12 -12.66
N THR A 354 6.40 -23.44 -13.01
CA THR A 354 7.49 -23.98 -13.82
C THR A 354 8.85 -23.78 -13.14
N SER A 355 9.70 -24.80 -13.21
CA SER A 355 10.94 -24.91 -12.42
C SER A 355 12.00 -23.85 -12.68
N PHE A 356 12.04 -23.31 -13.90
CA PHE A 356 13.01 -22.28 -14.30
C PHE A 356 12.31 -21.09 -14.93
N GLY A 357 11.02 -20.89 -14.60
CA GLY A 357 10.26 -19.73 -15.08
C GLY A 357 10.86 -18.39 -14.62
N GLY A 358 11.60 -18.39 -13.51
CA GLY A 358 12.27 -17.20 -12.97
C GLY A 358 13.67 -16.94 -13.52
N MET A 359 14.20 -17.79 -14.41
CA MET A 359 15.42 -17.45 -15.15
C MET A 359 15.07 -16.38 -16.20
N LEU A 360 15.21 -15.11 -15.83
CA LEU A 360 14.53 -14.04 -16.56
C LEU A 360 15.02 -13.86 -18.01
N THR A 361 16.32 -13.98 -18.26
CA THR A 361 16.96 -13.64 -19.55
C THR A 361 17.65 -14.80 -20.28
N ASP A 362 17.83 -15.94 -19.61
CA ASP A 362 18.62 -17.09 -20.06
C ASP A 362 17.92 -18.45 -19.78
N SER A 363 16.61 -18.44 -19.53
CA SER A 363 15.87 -19.70 -19.32
C SER A 363 15.84 -20.56 -20.59
N TYR A 364 15.96 -21.87 -20.40
CA TYR A 364 15.63 -22.87 -21.41
C TYR A 364 14.14 -23.27 -21.38
N GLN A 365 13.38 -22.80 -20.39
CA GLN A 365 11.92 -22.85 -20.36
C GLN A 365 11.36 -21.46 -20.68
N MET A 366 10.04 -21.31 -20.73
CA MET A 366 9.44 -19.99 -20.90
C MET A 366 9.78 -19.11 -19.68
N SER A 367 10.37 -17.95 -19.92
CA SER A 367 10.57 -16.92 -18.87
C SER A 367 9.23 -16.33 -18.43
N ALA A 368 9.08 -16.08 -17.14
CA ALA A 368 7.91 -15.42 -16.54
C ALA A 368 7.67 -14.03 -17.14
N LEU A 369 8.72 -13.37 -17.67
CA LEU A 369 8.59 -12.09 -18.37
C LEU A 369 7.66 -12.15 -19.59
N LYS A 370 7.37 -13.34 -20.13
CA LYS A 370 6.37 -13.51 -21.19
C LYS A 370 4.95 -13.15 -20.75
N PHE A 371 4.61 -13.25 -19.47
CA PHE A 371 3.34 -12.74 -18.94
C PHE A 371 3.29 -11.21 -18.96
N ILE A 372 4.38 -10.55 -18.57
CA ILE A 372 4.50 -9.08 -18.64
C ILE A 372 4.40 -8.58 -20.08
N ALA A 373 5.10 -9.24 -21.02
CA ALA A 373 5.01 -8.94 -22.45
C ALA A 373 3.60 -9.19 -22.99
N GLY A 374 2.91 -10.21 -22.48
CA GLY A 374 1.51 -10.51 -22.80
C GLY A 374 0.47 -9.58 -22.16
N GLY A 375 0.89 -8.61 -21.33
CA GLY A 375 0.02 -7.55 -20.81
C GLY A 375 -0.30 -7.62 -19.31
N THR A 376 0.22 -8.60 -18.56
CA THR A 376 0.00 -8.63 -17.11
C THR A 376 0.81 -7.53 -16.39
N THR A 377 0.38 -7.19 -15.18
CA THR A 377 1.04 -6.20 -14.30
C THR A 377 2.02 -6.86 -13.35
N GLY A 378 1.81 -8.14 -13.04
CA GLY A 378 2.68 -8.94 -12.18
C GLY A 378 2.80 -10.37 -12.66
N THR A 379 3.92 -10.97 -12.28
CA THR A 379 4.24 -12.38 -12.50
C THR A 379 5.21 -12.90 -11.45
N PHE A 380 5.38 -14.22 -11.45
CA PHE A 380 6.24 -14.94 -10.53
C PHE A 380 6.92 -16.10 -11.26
N GLY A 381 8.14 -16.42 -10.86
CA GLY A 381 8.85 -17.60 -11.35
C GLY A 381 9.86 -18.11 -10.32
N THR A 382 10.44 -19.28 -10.58
CA THR A 382 11.53 -19.83 -9.76
C THR A 382 12.86 -19.77 -10.50
N VAL A 383 13.92 -19.26 -9.85
CA VAL A 383 15.25 -19.06 -10.48
C VAL A 383 16.08 -20.35 -10.51
N THR A 384 15.67 -21.36 -9.75
CA THR A 384 16.28 -22.69 -9.64
C THR A 384 15.20 -23.74 -9.38
N GLU A 385 15.51 -25.02 -9.65
CA GLU A 385 14.58 -26.14 -9.57
C GLU A 385 13.86 -26.23 -8.20
N PRO A 386 12.52 -26.08 -8.15
CA PRO A 386 11.74 -26.08 -6.92
C PRO A 386 11.14 -27.45 -6.54
N CYS A 387 11.23 -28.47 -7.40
CA CYS A 387 10.54 -29.77 -7.24
C CYS A 387 9.00 -29.68 -7.22
N ALA A 388 8.44 -28.65 -7.84
CA ALA A 388 6.99 -28.46 -8.01
C ALA A 388 6.15 -28.53 -6.71
N TYR A 389 6.73 -28.19 -5.55
CA TYR A 389 5.98 -28.08 -4.29
C TYR A 389 5.09 -26.84 -4.28
N ALA A 390 3.81 -27.00 -3.92
CA ALA A 390 2.82 -25.93 -3.96
C ALA A 390 3.23 -24.71 -3.13
N GLU A 391 3.91 -24.95 -2.01
CA GLU A 391 4.35 -23.96 -1.04
C GLU A 391 5.40 -22.98 -1.58
N LYS A 392 6.04 -23.33 -2.72
CA LYS A 392 7.00 -22.50 -3.44
C LYS A 392 6.37 -21.62 -4.53
N PHE A 393 5.06 -21.70 -4.71
CA PHE A 393 4.30 -20.94 -5.70
C PHE A 393 3.14 -20.18 -5.02
N PRO A 394 2.57 -19.16 -5.68
CA PRO A 394 1.42 -18.44 -5.17
C PRO A 394 0.23 -19.38 -4.93
N ASP A 395 -0.24 -19.44 -3.68
CA ASP A 395 -1.53 -20.01 -3.34
C ASP A 395 -2.63 -19.08 -3.90
N PRO A 396 -3.47 -19.56 -4.84
CA PRO A 396 -4.50 -18.73 -5.46
C PRO A 396 -5.50 -18.15 -4.45
N THR A 397 -5.81 -18.90 -3.39
CA THR A 397 -6.77 -18.47 -2.36
C THR A 397 -6.26 -17.24 -1.64
N ILE A 398 -5.00 -17.30 -1.21
CA ILE A 398 -4.35 -16.24 -0.45
C ILE A 398 -4.14 -15.02 -1.33
N MET A 399 -3.61 -15.22 -2.53
CA MET A 399 -3.32 -14.14 -3.48
C MET A 399 -4.58 -13.34 -3.79
N ILE A 400 -5.68 -14.01 -4.16
CA ILE A 400 -6.95 -13.36 -4.49
C ILE A 400 -7.51 -12.62 -3.26
N GLN A 401 -7.50 -13.25 -2.09
CA GLN A 401 -8.06 -12.65 -0.87
C GLN A 401 -7.31 -11.39 -0.43
N TYR A 402 -5.98 -11.41 -0.37
CA TYR A 402 -5.22 -10.23 0.07
C TYR A 402 -5.25 -9.12 -0.96
N TYR A 403 -5.13 -9.46 -2.25
CA TYR A 403 -5.12 -8.44 -3.29
C TYR A 403 -6.47 -7.72 -3.40
N THR A 404 -7.57 -8.47 -3.34
CA THR A 404 -8.93 -7.88 -3.39
C THR A 404 -9.39 -7.22 -2.09
N LYS A 405 -8.66 -7.40 -0.97
CA LYS A 405 -8.82 -6.59 0.25
C LYS A 405 -8.11 -5.24 0.18
N GLY A 406 -7.47 -4.93 -0.94
CA GLY A 406 -6.80 -3.67 -1.21
C GLY A 406 -5.35 -3.62 -0.76
N GLU A 407 -4.69 -4.76 -0.51
CA GLU A 407 -3.24 -4.75 -0.34
C GLU A 407 -2.52 -4.53 -1.69
N THR A 408 -1.29 -4.03 -1.64
CA THR A 408 -0.51 -3.85 -2.87
C THR A 408 -0.09 -5.19 -3.47
N LEU A 409 0.23 -5.18 -4.78
CA LEU A 409 0.65 -6.38 -5.50
C LEU A 409 1.82 -7.11 -4.82
N ILE A 410 2.83 -6.36 -4.35
CA ILE A 410 3.96 -6.95 -3.65
C ILE A 410 3.58 -7.62 -2.33
N GLU A 411 2.65 -7.04 -1.57
CA GLU A 411 2.18 -7.62 -0.31
C GLU A 411 1.40 -8.91 -0.55
N ALA A 412 0.44 -8.88 -1.47
CA ALA A 412 -0.39 -10.03 -1.81
C ALA A 412 0.44 -11.21 -2.30
N TYR A 413 1.41 -10.96 -3.20
CA TYR A 413 2.31 -12.01 -3.69
C TYR A 413 3.13 -12.61 -2.55
N TRP A 414 3.81 -11.79 -1.75
CA TRP A 414 4.66 -12.27 -0.67
C TRP A 414 3.89 -12.98 0.46
N LYS A 415 2.61 -12.63 0.67
CA LYS A 415 1.71 -13.34 1.59
C LYS A 415 1.23 -14.68 1.05
N SER A 416 1.22 -14.85 -0.28
CA SER A 416 0.69 -16.04 -0.95
C SER A 416 1.68 -17.20 -1.09
N ILE A 417 2.96 -16.99 -0.77
CA ILE A 417 4.03 -17.99 -0.95
C ILE A 417 4.70 -18.29 0.39
N LEU A 418 4.72 -19.56 0.78
CA LEU A 418 5.32 -19.99 2.05
C LEU A 418 6.84 -20.09 1.96
N GLN A 419 7.37 -20.59 0.84
CA GLN A 419 8.79 -20.87 0.61
C GLN A 419 9.30 -20.00 -0.54
N THR A 420 9.92 -18.87 -0.22
CA THR A 420 10.23 -17.84 -1.23
C THR A 420 11.67 -17.86 -1.74
N PHE A 421 12.60 -18.63 -1.16
CA PHE A 421 14.03 -18.47 -1.46
C PHE A 421 14.41 -18.55 -2.95
N GLN A 422 13.67 -19.33 -3.75
CA GLN A 422 13.86 -19.47 -5.21
C GLN A 422 12.97 -18.53 -6.03
N GLY A 423 11.96 -17.94 -5.39
CA GLY A 423 10.90 -17.19 -6.02
C GLY A 423 11.34 -15.79 -6.42
N ILE A 424 11.32 -15.50 -7.72
CA ILE A 424 11.50 -14.17 -8.26
C ILE A 424 10.13 -13.51 -8.44
N PHE A 425 9.96 -12.34 -7.84
CA PHE A 425 8.75 -11.55 -7.94
C PHE A 425 9.00 -10.43 -8.94
N VAL A 426 8.17 -10.35 -9.99
CA VAL A 426 8.31 -9.34 -11.04
C VAL A 426 6.97 -8.64 -11.24
N GLY A 427 6.97 -7.33 -11.29
CA GLY A 427 5.73 -6.58 -11.45
C GLY A 427 5.88 -5.14 -11.00
N GLU A 428 4.77 -4.43 -10.97
CA GLU A 428 4.70 -3.09 -10.40
C GLU A 428 4.31 -3.17 -8.90
N PRO A 429 5.24 -2.92 -7.96
CA PRO A 429 5.05 -3.27 -6.54
C PRO A 429 3.82 -2.66 -5.88
N LEU A 430 3.47 -1.42 -6.23
CA LEU A 430 2.38 -0.67 -5.59
C LEU A 430 1.04 -0.80 -6.30
N ALA A 431 0.94 -1.61 -7.36
CA ALA A 431 -0.31 -1.80 -8.10
C ALA A 431 -1.39 -2.23 -7.12
N ASN A 432 -2.49 -1.48 -7.05
CA ASN A 432 -3.54 -1.73 -6.07
C ASN A 432 -4.94 -1.52 -6.66
N PRO A 433 -5.48 -2.50 -7.41
CA PRO A 433 -6.75 -2.38 -8.10
C PRO A 433 -7.92 -2.13 -7.15
N TRP A 434 -7.87 -2.72 -5.95
CA TRP A 434 -8.90 -2.59 -4.92
C TRP A 434 -8.46 -1.67 -3.77
N LYS A 435 -7.65 -0.66 -4.10
CA LYS A 435 -7.19 0.34 -3.14
C LYS A 435 -8.37 0.95 -2.40
N GLN A 436 -8.35 0.86 -1.08
CA GLN A 436 -9.40 1.44 -0.26
C GLN A 436 -9.32 2.97 -0.33
N GLU A 437 -10.39 3.62 -0.77
CA GLU A 437 -10.48 5.07 -0.80
C GLU A 437 -10.74 5.65 0.59
N ILE A 438 -10.14 6.82 0.83
CA ILE A 438 -10.50 7.66 1.96
C ILE A 438 -11.69 8.50 1.49
N VAL A 439 -12.90 8.01 1.72
CA VAL A 439 -14.15 8.74 1.43
C VAL A 439 -14.38 9.83 2.45
#